data_AF-A0A5Z7ABM2-F1
#
_entry.id   AF-A0A5Z7ABM2-F1
#
_cell.length_a   1.000
_cell.length_b   1.000
_cell.length_c   1.000
_cell.angle_alpha   90.00
_cell.angle_beta   90.00
_cell.angle_gamma   90.00
#
_symmetry.space_group_name_H-M   'P 1'
#
loop_
_entity.id
_entity.type
_entity.pdbx_description
1 polymer ?
#
loop_
_entity_poly.entity_id
_entity_poly.type
_entity_poly.pdbx_seq_one_letter_code
_entity_poly.pdbx_strand_id
1 'polypeptide(L)' 'MSHLKTDWLCVATEGDTVDGRIIERQWIIDMGETYDYNHYVALIWPEHQKGGGNFGEVLEAT' A
#
# COMPACT_ATOMS: atom_id res chain seq x y z
N MET A 1 14.19 21.06 -2.71
CA MET A 1 12.98 20.90 -1.88
C MET A 1 12.75 19.41 -1.71
N SER A 2 12.57 18.91 -0.48
CA SER A 2 12.23 17.50 -0.27
C SER A 2 10.81 17.27 -0.81
N HIS A 3 10.65 16.28 -1.69
CA HIS A 3 9.33 15.81 -2.10
C HIS A 3 8.70 15.10 -0.90
N LEU A 4 7.96 15.86 -0.07
CA LEU A 4 7.26 15.34 1.10
C LEU A 4 5.99 14.57 0.72
N LYS A 5 5.51 14.73 -0.52
CA LYS A 5 4.36 14.02 -1.08
C LYS A 5 4.76 13.43 -2.43
N THR A 6 4.41 12.17 -2.65
CA THR A 6 4.54 11.50 -3.95
C THR A 6 3.28 11.79 -4.77
N ASP A 7 3.44 12.02 -6.07
CA ASP A 7 2.32 12.07 -7.00
C ASP A 7 1.67 10.68 -7.17
N TRP A 8 0.56 10.61 -7.90
CA TRP A 8 -0.11 9.34 -8.16
C TRP A 8 0.85 8.34 -8.84
N LEU A 9 0.95 7.15 -8.26
CA LEU A 9 1.81 6.07 -8.74
C LEU A 9 0.97 4.81 -8.97
N CYS A 10 1.05 4.25 -10.17
CA CYS A 10 0.51 2.93 -10.46
C CYS A 10 1.46 1.87 -9.88
N VAL A 11 1.02 1.19 -8.82
CA VAL A 11 1.83 0.16 -8.13
C VAL A 11 1.58 -1.26 -8.65
N ALA A 12 0.45 -1.50 -9.32
CA ALA A 12 0.09 -2.79 -9.90
C ALA A 12 -0.95 -2.61 -11.02
N THR A 13 -0.94 -3.54 -11.98
CA THR A 13 -1.97 -3.73 -13.00
C THR A 13 -2.37 -5.20 -13.05
N GLU A 14 -3.53 -5.50 -13.64
CA GLU A 14 -3.84 -6.88 -14.02
C GLU A 14 -2.85 -7.43 -15.05
N GLY A 15 -2.75 -8.76 -15.14
CA GLY A 15 -1.93 -9.45 -16.13
C GLY A 15 -0.80 -10.29 -15.53
N ASP A 16 0.22 -10.55 -16.34
CA ASP A 16 1.29 -11.50 -16.03
C ASP A 16 2.28 -10.96 -15.00
N THR A 17 2.71 -11.83 -14.08
CA THR A 17 3.75 -11.52 -13.09
C THR A 17 5.06 -12.22 -13.43
N VAL A 18 6.17 -11.73 -12.87
CA VAL A 18 7.53 -12.28 -13.08
C VAL A 18 7.64 -13.76 -12.67
N ASP A 19 6.80 -14.21 -11.74
CA ASP A 19 6.76 -15.60 -11.28
C ASP A 19 5.71 -16.47 -11.98
N GLY A 20 5.10 -15.97 -13.07
CA GLY A 20 4.19 -16.72 -13.93
C GLY A 20 2.76 -16.86 -13.41
N ARG A 21 2.39 -16.10 -12.38
CA ARG A 21 0.99 -15.96 -11.95
C ARG A 21 0.29 -14.90 -12.81
N ILE A 22 -1.04 -14.91 -12.79
CA ILE A 22 -1.87 -13.90 -13.44
C ILE A 22 -2.64 -13.16 -12.35
N ILE A 23 -2.52 -11.83 -12.34
CA ILE A 23 -3.37 -10.97 -11.52
C ILE A 23 -4.66 -10.71 -12.30
N GLU A 24 -5.77 -11.26 -11.80
CA GLU A 24 -7.08 -11.01 -12.39
C GLU A 24 -7.56 -9.58 -12.11
N ARG A 25 -8.28 -8.97 -13.08
CA ARG A 25 -8.91 -7.66 -12.91
C ARG A 25 -9.70 -7.56 -11.60
N GLN A 26 -10.49 -8.60 -11.33
CA GLN A 26 -11.39 -8.62 -10.20
C GLN A 26 -10.63 -8.54 -8.88
N TRP A 27 -9.43 -9.13 -8.79
CA TRP A 27 -8.63 -9.05 -7.57
C TRP A 27 -8.19 -7.61 -7.27
N ILE A 28 -7.84 -6.81 -8.29
CA ILE A 28 -7.51 -5.39 -8.10
C ILE A 28 -8.73 -4.61 -7.60
N ILE A 29 -9.90 -4.88 -8.18
CA ILE A 29 -11.17 -4.24 -7.77
C ILE A 29 -11.51 -4.62 -6.32
N ASP A 30 -11.51 -5.92 -6.03
CA ASP A 30 -11.83 -6.46 -4.70
C ASP A 30 -10.87 -5.92 -3.63
N MET A 31 -9.57 -5.81 -3.94
CA MET A 31 -8.59 -5.20 -3.03
C MET A 31 -8.94 -3.76 -2.69
N GLY A 32 -9.42 -2.97 -3.67
CA GLY A 32 -9.86 -1.60 -3.43
C GLY A 32 -11.15 -1.51 -2.62
N GLU A 33 -12.14 -2.35 -2.96
CA GLU A 33 -13.47 -2.32 -2.34
C GLU A 33 -13.50 -2.91 -0.92
N THR A 34 -12.65 -3.88 -0.62
CA THR A 34 -12.60 -4.57 0.68
C THR A 34 -11.53 -4.02 1.63
N TYR A 35 -10.80 -2.98 1.22
CA TYR A 35 -9.79 -2.35 2.05
C TYR A 35 -10.42 -1.62 3.24
N ASP A 36 -10.26 -2.15 4.45
CA ASP A 36 -10.58 -1.46 5.69
C ASP A 36 -9.35 -0.73 6.22
N TYR A 37 -9.36 0.59 6.08
CA TYR A 37 -8.34 1.47 6.59
C TYR A 37 -8.07 1.24 8.09
N ASN A 38 -9.10 1.07 8.91
CA ASN A 38 -8.92 0.93 10.36
C ASN A 38 -8.18 -0.37 10.73
N HIS A 39 -8.26 -1.38 9.85
CA HIS A 39 -7.61 -2.65 10.06
C HIS A 39 -6.22 -2.72 9.43
N TYR A 40 -6.06 -2.16 8.23
CA TYR A 40 -4.84 -2.30 7.40
C TYR A 40 -4.04 -1.01 7.24
N VAL A 41 -4.29 0.02 8.04
CA VAL A 41 -3.54 1.29 7.99
C VAL A 41 -2.03 1.05 8.02
N ALA A 42 -1.33 1.66 7.07
CA ALA A 42 0.12 1.63 7.04
C ALA A 42 0.69 2.48 8.20
N LEU A 43 1.57 1.86 8.98
CA LEU A 43 2.21 2.47 10.13
C LEU A 43 3.66 2.84 9.81
N ILE A 44 4.14 3.92 10.40
CA ILE A 44 5.49 4.44 10.24
C ILE A 44 6.39 3.79 11.29
N TRP A 45 7.26 2.91 10.82
CA TRP A 45 8.24 2.21 11.65
C TRP A 45 9.65 2.74 11.34
N PRO A 46 10.32 3.42 12.29
CA PRO A 46 11.70 3.82 12.11
C PRO A 46 12.58 2.61 11.84
N GLU A 47 13.33 2.63 10.74
CA GLU A 47 14.28 1.56 10.35
C GLU A 47 13.65 0.15 10.26
N HIS A 48 12.34 0.05 10.00
CA HIS A 48 11.59 -1.21 10.06
C HIS A 48 11.65 -1.93 11.42
N GLN A 49 12.08 -1.23 12.48
CA GLN A 49 12.16 -1.80 13.83
C GLN A 49 10.78 -1.82 14.48
N LYS A 50 10.27 -3.01 14.76
CA LYS A 50 8.97 -3.18 15.45
C LYS A 50 9.04 -2.98 16.97
N GLY A 51 10.25 -3.00 17.55
CA GLY A 51 10.46 -2.91 19.00
C GLY A 51 10.40 -1.49 19.58
N GLY A 52 10.54 -0.46 18.73
CA GLY A 52 10.55 0.95 19.16
C GLY A 52 9.17 1.59 19.32
N GLY A 53 8.10 0.86 19.00
CA GLY A 53 6.76 1.42 18.91
C GLY A 53 6.47 2.06 17.55
N ASN A 54 5.19 2.35 17.30
CA ASN A 54 4.72 3.02 16.10
C ASN A 54 4.97 4.55 16.20
N PHE A 55 5.48 5.17 15.14
CA PHE A 55 5.81 6.61 15.09
C PHE A 55 4.81 7.44 14.27
N GLY A 56 3.75 6.81 13.76
CA GLY A 56 2.69 7.51 13.04
C GLY A 56 1.92 6.57 12.12
N GLU A 57 0.82 7.06 11.57
CA GLU A 57 0.01 6.30 10.63
C GLU A 57 -0.30 7.16 9.39
N VAL A 58 -0.47 6.50 8.25
CA VAL A 58 -0.82 7.18 7.01
C VAL A 58 -2.30 7.53 7.07
N LEU A 59 -2.67 8.79 7.26
CA LEU A 59 -4.07 9.22 7.47
C LEU A 59 -4.96 9.21 6.21
N GLU A 60 -4.37 9.40 5.03
CA GLU A 60 -5.11 9.51 3.79
C GLU A 60 -4.23 9.03 2.62
N ALA A 61 -4.79 8.15 1.79
CA ALA A 61 -4.19 7.72 0.52
C ALA A 61 -5.00 8.32 -0.63
N THR A 62 -4.95 9.66 -0.79
CA THR A 62 -5.57 10.38 -1.91
C THR A 62 -4.63 10.60 -3.07
#